data_AF-A0A5F8HIZ7-F1
#
_entry.id   AF-A0A5F8HIZ7-F1
#
_cell.length_a   1.000
_cell.length_b   1.000
_cell.length_c   1.000
_cell.angle_alpha   90.00
_cell.angle_beta   90.00
_cell.angle_gamma   90.00
#
_symmetry.space_group_name_H-M   'P 1'
#
loop_
_entity.id
_entity.type
_entity.pdbx_description
1 polymer ?
#
loop_
_entity_poly.entity_id
_entity_poly.type
_entity_poly.pdbx_seq_one_letter_code
_entity_poly.pdbx_strand_id
1 'polypeptide(L)'
;MRLPAPSDTAADSLTMTCFQMVMSSLYHIYLALEEEMEQNKRHPALVPIYFPEELARTPALEQDMRFWYGPRWRHEIPYTAATKKYVERLRDLGRTEPELLVAHAYTRYLGDLSGGQILKKIAQKSLGLPSTGEGVAFFTFPAIANATKFKQLYRSRMNAIEMSPATKKKVVEEAQTSFLLNIEVFEELQELLSKNQENGNISGKQELRKRAGHTGQGKLLKTSTLLQPLFPLSTKLSRRSWSTGIPTWWVIKNECSLLSLSLICAAYKCSI
;
A
#
# COMPACT_ATOMS: atom_id res chain seq x y z
N MET A 1 25.49 10.58 6.62
CA MET A 1 24.58 9.98 7.62
C MET A 1 24.55 8.48 7.33
N ARG A 2 25.07 7.63 8.23
CA ARG A 2 24.96 6.18 8.08
C ARG A 2 23.51 5.82 8.39
N LEU A 3 22.85 5.08 7.51
CA LEU A 3 21.61 4.38 7.83
C LEU A 3 21.81 3.61 9.14
N PRO A 4 20.79 3.49 10.03
CA PRO A 4 20.90 2.61 11.18
C PRO A 4 21.36 1.23 10.68
N ALA A 5 22.42 0.69 11.29
CA ALA A 5 22.87 -0.65 10.94
C ALA A 5 21.69 -1.59 11.17
N PRO A 6 21.24 -2.35 10.15
CA PRO A 6 20.20 -3.34 10.37
C PRO A 6 20.69 -4.26 11.48
N SER A 7 19.85 -4.52 12.48
CA SER A 7 20.12 -5.59 13.44
C SER A 7 20.40 -6.86 12.64
N ASP A 8 21.47 -7.59 13.02
CA ASP A 8 22.09 -8.68 12.24
C ASP A 8 21.20 -9.94 12.03
N THR A 9 19.87 -9.82 12.19
CA THR A 9 18.94 -10.93 12.02
C THR A 9 18.30 -10.90 10.62
N ALA A 10 18.19 -12.08 10.00
CA ALA A 10 17.56 -12.23 8.69
C ALA A 10 16.08 -11.79 8.67
N ALA A 11 15.41 -11.80 9.83
CA ALA A 11 14.03 -11.35 9.99
C ALA A 11 13.91 -9.84 9.79
N ASP A 12 14.78 -9.04 10.43
CA ASP A 12 14.76 -7.57 10.35
C ASP A 12 15.05 -7.08 8.92
N SER A 13 15.95 -7.76 8.21
CA SER A 13 16.25 -7.47 6.80
C SER A 13 15.06 -7.74 5.87
N LEU A 14 14.27 -8.79 6.13
CA LEU A 14 13.08 -9.12 5.36
C LEU A 14 11.94 -8.13 5.61
N THR A 15 11.74 -7.71 6.87
CA THR A 15 10.76 -6.69 7.25
C THR A 15 11.03 -5.37 6.54
N MET A 16 12.29 -4.96 6.49
CA MET A 16 12.71 -3.75 5.78
C MET A 16 12.49 -3.86 4.26
N THR A 17 12.89 -4.97 3.66
CA THR A 17 12.69 -5.22 2.22
C THR A 17 11.21 -5.19 1.84
N CYS A 18 10.35 -5.84 2.64
CA CYS A 18 8.90 -5.78 2.51
C CYS A 18 8.38 -4.35 2.48
N PHE A 19 8.78 -3.56 3.47
CA PHE A 19 8.35 -2.17 3.58
C PHE A 19 8.82 -1.33 2.37
N GLN A 20 10.09 -1.47 1.98
CA GLN A 20 10.65 -0.77 0.81
C GLN A 20 9.91 -1.10 -0.48
N MET A 21 9.54 -2.37 -0.71
CA MET A 21 8.77 -2.78 -1.88
C MET A 21 7.37 -2.15 -1.89
N VAL A 22 6.66 -2.18 -0.74
CA VAL A 22 5.34 -1.51 -0.62
C VAL A 22 5.47 -0.02 -0.92
N MET A 23 6.44 0.67 -0.31
CA MET A 23 6.63 2.10 -0.49
C MET A 23 7.02 2.46 -1.94
N SER A 24 7.78 1.61 -2.61
CA SER A 24 8.12 1.77 -4.04
C SER A 24 6.91 1.61 -4.94
N SER A 25 6.06 0.61 -4.69
CA SER A 25 4.78 0.46 -5.40
C SER A 25 3.89 1.68 -5.20
N LEU A 26 3.79 2.20 -3.98
CA LEU A 26 3.05 3.42 -3.69
C LEU A 26 3.61 4.62 -4.45
N TYR A 27 4.94 4.81 -4.49
CA TYR A 27 5.56 5.88 -5.27
C TYR A 27 5.05 5.89 -6.72
N HIS A 28 5.09 4.74 -7.41
CA HIS A 28 4.63 4.66 -8.80
C HIS A 28 3.12 4.93 -8.94
N ILE A 29 2.30 4.41 -8.03
CA ILE A 29 0.84 4.59 -8.03
C ILE A 29 0.46 6.07 -7.81
N TYR A 30 1.04 6.72 -6.79
CA TYR A 30 0.73 8.14 -6.52
C TYR A 30 1.28 9.06 -7.58
N LEU A 31 2.46 8.78 -8.13
CA LEU A 31 2.99 9.56 -9.24
C LEU A 31 2.01 9.55 -10.42
N ALA A 32 1.49 8.37 -10.78
CA ALA A 32 0.51 8.25 -11.85
C ALA A 32 -0.82 8.94 -11.50
N LEU A 33 -1.37 8.69 -10.31
CA LEU A 33 -2.62 9.31 -9.87
C LEU A 33 -2.51 10.84 -9.89
N GLU A 34 -1.43 11.39 -9.34
CA GLU A 34 -1.25 12.84 -9.17
C GLU A 34 -0.96 13.54 -10.50
N GLU A 35 -0.22 12.90 -11.41
CA GLU A 35 -0.08 13.41 -12.77
C GLU A 35 -1.41 13.43 -13.54
N GLU A 36 -2.25 12.40 -13.42
CA GLU A 36 -3.55 12.38 -14.08
C GLU A 36 -4.54 13.37 -13.44
N MET A 37 -4.49 13.54 -12.11
CA MET A 37 -5.25 14.57 -11.41
C MET A 37 -4.80 15.98 -11.83
N GLU A 38 -3.51 16.20 -12.05
CA GLU A 38 -2.95 17.47 -12.53
C GLU A 38 -3.41 17.78 -13.96
N GLN A 39 -3.29 16.80 -14.87
CA GLN A 39 -3.73 16.93 -16.26
C GLN A 39 -5.23 17.23 -16.35
N ASN A 40 -6.03 16.65 -15.45
CA ASN A 40 -7.48 16.79 -15.43
C ASN A 40 -7.99 17.76 -14.35
N LYS A 41 -7.13 18.62 -13.78
CA LYS A 41 -7.49 19.50 -12.63
C LYS A 41 -8.64 20.48 -12.89
N ARG A 42 -8.98 20.72 -14.16
CA ARG A 42 -10.10 21.57 -14.59
C ARG A 42 -11.37 20.79 -14.92
N HIS A 43 -11.32 19.46 -14.88
CA HIS A 43 -12.48 18.62 -15.14
C HIS A 43 -13.54 18.83 -14.05
N PRO A 44 -14.82 19.05 -14.37
CA PRO A 44 -15.86 19.37 -13.39
C PRO A 44 -15.98 18.35 -12.24
N ALA A 45 -15.69 17.08 -12.51
CA ALA A 45 -15.70 16.04 -11.49
C ALA A 45 -14.51 16.08 -10.52
N LEU A 46 -13.37 16.66 -10.92
CA LEU A 46 -12.13 16.63 -10.14
C LEU A 46 -11.85 17.95 -9.42
N VAL A 47 -12.27 19.08 -10.00
CA VAL A 47 -12.12 20.41 -9.39
C VAL A 47 -12.54 20.45 -7.91
N PRO A 48 -13.67 19.87 -7.48
CA PRO A 48 -14.10 19.96 -6.08
C PRO A 48 -13.18 19.22 -5.09
N ILE A 49 -12.41 18.24 -5.57
CA ILE A 49 -11.57 17.34 -4.76
C ILE A 49 -10.07 17.53 -5.00
N TYR A 50 -9.68 18.54 -5.78
CA TYR A 50 -8.28 18.80 -6.11
C TYR A 50 -7.61 19.61 -4.99
N PHE A 51 -6.92 18.89 -4.09
CA PHE A 51 -6.22 19.41 -2.91
C PHE A 51 -4.73 19.04 -2.91
N PRO A 52 -3.93 19.55 -3.87
CA PRO A 52 -2.53 19.12 -4.02
C PRO A 52 -1.67 19.48 -2.81
N GLU A 53 -1.87 20.65 -2.19
CA GLU A 53 -1.09 21.09 -1.04
C GLU A 53 -1.32 20.19 0.19
N GLU A 54 -2.56 19.75 0.39
CA GLU A 54 -2.95 18.94 1.53
C GLU A 54 -2.70 17.45 1.32
N LEU A 55 -2.93 16.94 0.10
CA LEU A 55 -3.00 15.50 -0.17
C LEU A 55 -1.86 14.95 -1.03
N ALA A 56 -1.12 15.74 -1.81
CA ALA A 56 -0.09 15.19 -2.68
C ALA A 56 0.94 14.39 -1.87
N ARG A 57 1.21 13.16 -2.30
CA ARG A 57 2.10 12.21 -1.64
C ARG A 57 3.42 12.07 -2.37
N THR A 58 3.48 12.36 -3.67
CA THR A 58 4.70 12.16 -4.48
C THR A 58 5.93 12.84 -3.88
N PRO A 59 5.90 14.11 -3.43
CA PRO A 59 7.09 14.73 -2.83
C PRO A 59 7.57 14.02 -1.56
N ALA A 60 6.63 13.53 -0.73
CA ALA A 60 6.96 12.78 0.48
C ALA A 60 7.52 11.39 0.14
N LEU A 61 6.93 10.70 -0.83
CA LEU A 61 7.40 9.41 -1.32
C LEU A 61 8.80 9.54 -1.94
N GLU A 62 9.12 10.61 -2.67
CA GLU A 62 10.49 10.80 -3.16
C GLU A 62 11.51 11.01 -2.03
N GLN A 63 11.11 11.62 -0.91
CA GLN A 63 11.98 11.73 0.27
C GLN A 63 12.23 10.34 0.88
N ASP A 64 11.17 9.54 1.02
CA ASP A 64 11.26 8.17 1.49
C ASP A 64 12.14 7.32 0.55
N MET A 65 11.98 7.43 -0.77
CA MET A 65 12.81 6.69 -1.73
C MET A 65 14.29 7.08 -1.63
N ARG A 66 14.61 8.38 -1.47
CA ARG A 66 15.99 8.84 -1.22
C ARG A 66 16.55 8.29 0.08
N PHE A 67 15.74 8.20 1.14
CA PHE A 67 16.14 7.62 2.41
C PHE A 67 16.45 6.12 2.27
N TRP A 68 15.56 5.37 1.63
CA TRP A 68 15.65 3.91 1.56
C TRP A 68 16.66 3.38 0.53
N TYR A 69 16.77 4.02 -0.63
CA TYR A 69 17.58 3.55 -1.77
C TYR A 69 18.75 4.49 -2.11
N GLY A 70 18.90 5.59 -1.38
CA GLY A 70 19.98 6.56 -1.60
C GLY A 70 19.77 7.47 -2.81
N PRO A 71 20.81 8.24 -3.22
CA PRO A 71 20.68 9.29 -4.23
C PRO A 71 20.24 8.82 -5.61
N ARG A 72 20.53 7.56 -5.97
CA ARG A 72 20.19 6.95 -7.28
C ARG A 72 18.90 6.15 -7.26
N TRP A 73 18.05 6.32 -6.24
CA TRP A 73 16.83 5.55 -6.01
C TRP A 73 15.95 5.35 -7.26
N ARG A 74 15.88 6.33 -8.17
CA ARG A 74 15.10 6.24 -9.41
C ARG A 74 15.45 5.04 -10.31
N HIS A 75 16.68 4.53 -10.22
CA HIS A 75 17.13 3.36 -10.96
C HIS A 75 17.07 2.05 -10.16
N GLU A 76 16.82 2.15 -8.86
CA GLU A 76 16.91 1.02 -7.90
C GLU A 76 15.52 0.55 -7.46
N ILE A 77 14.50 1.41 -7.50
CA ILE A 77 13.16 1.07 -7.03
C ILE A 77 12.48 0.05 -7.97
N PRO A 78 11.86 -1.00 -7.41
CA PRO A 78 11.17 -2.01 -8.20
C PRO A 78 9.87 -1.48 -8.80
N TYR A 79 9.57 -1.90 -10.03
CA TYR A 79 8.29 -1.66 -10.69
C TYR A 79 7.63 -2.99 -11.04
N THR A 80 6.86 -3.53 -10.10
CA THR A 80 6.27 -4.87 -10.20
C THR A 80 5.10 -4.93 -11.19
N ALA A 81 4.67 -6.14 -11.58
CA ALA A 81 3.64 -6.29 -12.60
C ALA A 81 2.28 -5.80 -12.12
N ALA A 82 1.89 -6.08 -10.86
CA ALA A 82 0.64 -5.56 -10.30
C ALA A 82 0.68 -4.03 -10.14
N THR A 83 1.83 -3.46 -9.75
CA THR A 83 2.01 -2.00 -9.67
C THR A 83 1.84 -1.37 -11.05
N LYS A 84 2.44 -1.97 -12.08
CA LYS A 84 2.31 -1.51 -13.47
C LYS A 84 0.87 -1.58 -13.97
N LYS A 85 0.15 -2.66 -13.68
CA LYS A 85 -1.27 -2.80 -14.01
C LYS A 85 -2.12 -1.70 -13.37
N TYR A 86 -1.86 -1.36 -12.10
CA TYR A 86 -2.56 -0.27 -11.43
C TYR A 86 -2.25 1.08 -12.09
N VAL A 87 -0.97 1.38 -12.31
CA VAL A 87 -0.56 2.61 -13.02
C VAL A 87 -1.22 2.71 -14.39
N GLU A 88 -1.23 1.63 -15.18
CA GLU A 88 -1.88 1.60 -16.49
C GLU A 88 -3.37 1.92 -16.41
N ARG A 89 -4.10 1.41 -15.40
CA ARG A 89 -5.51 1.77 -15.19
C ARG A 89 -5.69 3.26 -14.90
N LEU A 90 -4.84 3.84 -14.03
CA LEU A 90 -4.92 5.27 -13.72
C LEU A 90 -4.69 6.13 -14.97
N ARG A 91 -3.68 5.79 -15.77
CA ARG A 91 -3.37 6.49 -17.03
C ARG A 91 -4.47 6.33 -18.08
N ASP A 92 -5.09 5.17 -18.15
CA ASP A 92 -6.22 4.92 -19.03
C ASP A 92 -7.41 5.81 -18.66
N LEU A 93 -7.81 5.80 -17.38
CA LEU A 93 -8.91 6.64 -16.88
C LEU A 93 -8.66 8.12 -17.09
N GLY A 94 -7.45 8.61 -16.80
CA GLY A 94 -7.13 10.02 -16.97
C GLY A 94 -7.22 10.51 -18.42
N ARG A 95 -7.12 9.60 -19.41
CA ARG A 95 -7.31 9.92 -20.83
C ARG A 95 -8.73 9.73 -21.32
N THR A 96 -9.46 8.74 -20.81
CA THR A 96 -10.72 8.26 -21.41
C THR A 96 -11.95 8.58 -20.58
N GLU A 97 -11.86 8.49 -19.25
CA GLU A 97 -12.98 8.65 -18.30
C GLU A 97 -12.49 9.35 -17.01
N PRO A 98 -12.02 10.61 -17.09
CA PRO A 98 -11.35 11.30 -15.99
C PRO A 98 -12.24 11.49 -14.75
N GLU A 99 -13.56 11.49 -14.90
CA GLU A 99 -14.49 11.50 -13.76
C GLU A 99 -14.35 10.30 -12.83
N LEU A 100 -13.83 9.18 -13.32
CA LEU A 100 -13.63 7.97 -12.52
C LEU A 100 -12.36 8.05 -11.66
N LEU A 101 -11.46 9.00 -11.89
CA LEU A 101 -10.30 9.26 -11.01
C LEU A 101 -10.73 9.63 -9.58
N VAL A 102 -11.94 10.17 -9.41
CA VAL A 102 -12.56 10.43 -8.09
C VAL A 102 -12.55 9.17 -7.23
N ALA A 103 -12.81 8.00 -7.83
CA ALA A 103 -12.85 6.72 -7.14
C ALA A 103 -11.46 6.34 -6.58
N HIS A 104 -10.41 6.52 -7.38
CA HIS A 104 -9.04 6.23 -6.98
C HIS A 104 -8.52 7.20 -5.93
N ALA A 105 -8.74 8.50 -6.12
CA ALA A 105 -8.40 9.53 -5.14
C ALA A 105 -9.10 9.27 -3.80
N TYR A 106 -10.39 8.89 -3.83
CA TYR A 106 -11.14 8.51 -2.64
C TYR A 106 -10.49 7.33 -1.90
N THR A 107 -10.25 6.22 -2.61
CA THR A 107 -9.76 4.97 -2.01
C THR A 107 -8.38 5.16 -1.39
N ARG A 108 -7.50 5.92 -2.05
CA ARG A 108 -6.14 6.19 -1.60
C ARG A 108 -6.11 7.22 -0.45
N TYR A 109 -6.49 8.47 -0.72
CA TYR A 109 -6.28 9.56 0.24
C TYR A 109 -7.05 9.40 1.54
N LEU A 110 -8.31 8.95 1.50
CA LEU A 110 -9.07 8.77 2.74
C LEU A 110 -8.62 7.52 3.52
N GLY A 111 -8.05 6.52 2.83
CA GLY A 111 -7.37 5.40 3.47
C GLY A 111 -6.17 5.89 4.28
N ASP A 112 -5.31 6.70 3.65
CA ASP A 112 -4.11 7.25 4.30
C ASP A 112 -4.46 8.11 5.52
N LEU A 113 -5.50 8.94 5.41
CA LEU A 113 -5.98 9.80 6.51
C LEU A 113 -6.73 9.03 7.62
N SER A 114 -6.95 7.73 7.46
CA SER A 114 -7.64 6.90 8.47
C SER A 114 -6.66 6.03 9.26
N GLY A 115 -5.62 5.49 8.61
CA GLY A 115 -4.63 4.61 9.27
C GLY A 115 -3.21 5.16 9.34
N GLY A 116 -2.89 6.24 8.62
CA GLY A 116 -1.50 6.64 8.37
C GLY A 116 -0.68 6.91 9.63
N GLN A 117 -1.28 7.55 10.65
CA GLN A 117 -0.57 7.83 11.91
C GLN A 117 -0.27 6.57 12.73
N ILE A 118 -1.16 5.57 12.68
CA ILE A 118 -0.94 4.29 13.35
C ILE A 118 0.15 3.51 12.61
N LEU A 119 0.05 3.45 11.28
CA LEU A 119 1.04 2.81 10.41
C LEU A 119 2.43 3.43 10.56
N LYS A 120 2.52 4.76 10.62
CA LYS A 120 3.76 5.49 10.89
C LYS A 120 4.42 5.00 12.17
N LYS A 121 3.66 4.94 13.28
CA LYS A 121 4.18 4.51 14.58
C LYS A 121 4.62 3.04 14.56
N ILE A 122 3.86 2.17 13.91
CA ILE A 122 4.22 0.76 13.74
C ILE A 122 5.51 0.64 12.94
N ALA A 123 5.59 1.28 11.76
CA ALA A 123 6.78 1.25 10.92
C ALA A 123 8.01 1.80 11.66
N GLN A 124 7.89 2.93 12.36
CA GLN A 124 9.01 3.49 13.12
C GLN A 124 9.51 2.53 14.20
N LYS A 125 8.60 1.88 14.92
CA LYS A 125 8.96 0.92 15.96
C LYS A 125 9.58 -0.34 15.37
N SER A 126 8.95 -0.95 14.36
CA SER A 126 9.37 -2.22 13.79
C SER A 126 10.67 -2.12 12.98
N LEU A 127 10.96 -0.96 12.39
CA LEU A 127 12.15 -0.75 11.54
C LEU A 127 13.25 0.07 12.25
N GLY A 128 13.06 0.42 13.52
CA GLY A 128 14.04 1.24 14.26
C GLY A 128 14.28 2.63 13.65
N LEU A 129 13.26 3.24 13.05
CA LEU A 129 13.40 4.53 12.37
C LEU A 129 13.41 5.71 13.34
N PRO A 130 14.11 6.81 12.99
CA PRO A 130 14.18 7.98 13.84
C PRO A 130 12.80 8.62 14.04
N SER A 131 12.62 9.24 15.21
CA SER A 131 11.40 10.00 15.54
C SER A 131 11.23 11.27 14.71
N THR A 132 12.30 11.71 14.02
CA THR A 132 12.31 12.85 13.09
C THR A 132 11.34 12.67 11.91
N GLY A 133 10.98 11.42 11.58
CA GLY A 133 10.02 11.10 10.52
C GLY A 133 10.64 10.75 9.17
N GLU A 134 11.97 10.66 9.09
CA GLU A 134 12.69 10.18 7.91
C GLU A 134 12.34 8.71 7.61
N GLY A 135 12.14 8.39 6.32
CA GLY A 135 11.75 7.06 5.84
C GLY A 135 10.26 6.73 5.95
N VAL A 136 9.46 7.62 6.57
CA VAL A 136 8.01 7.48 6.75
C VAL A 136 7.27 8.81 6.47
N ALA A 137 7.83 9.66 5.61
CA ALA A 137 7.28 10.96 5.25
C ALA A 137 5.89 10.83 4.62
N PHE A 138 5.65 9.78 3.81
CA PHE A 138 4.36 9.48 3.19
C PHE A 138 3.15 9.58 4.15
N PHE A 139 3.33 9.09 5.38
CA PHE A 139 2.26 9.05 6.38
C PHE A 139 2.01 10.39 7.09
N THR A 140 2.75 11.43 6.75
CA THR A 140 2.67 12.75 7.39
C THR A 140 1.96 13.74 6.46
N PHE A 141 0.97 14.45 7.00
CA PHE A 141 0.15 15.43 6.26
C PHE A 141 0.30 16.81 6.92
N PRO A 142 1.40 17.54 6.66
CA PRO A 142 1.71 18.76 7.40
C PRO A 142 0.68 19.89 7.18
N ALA A 143 0.07 19.94 6.00
CA ALA A 143 -0.99 20.91 5.68
C ALA A 143 -2.38 20.53 6.22
N ILE A 144 -2.54 19.36 6.86
CA ILE A 144 -3.80 18.91 7.45
C ILE A 144 -3.70 18.89 8.98
N ALA A 145 -4.21 19.93 9.62
CA ALA A 145 -4.22 20.03 11.08
C ALA A 145 -5.14 19.00 11.76
N ASN A 146 -6.25 18.61 11.11
CA ASN A 146 -7.20 17.63 11.65
C ASN A 146 -7.74 16.71 10.57
N ALA A 147 -7.23 15.47 10.54
CA ALA A 147 -7.60 14.47 9.55
C ALA A 147 -9.11 14.13 9.55
N THR A 148 -9.77 14.14 10.71
CA THR A 148 -11.21 13.86 10.80
C THR A 148 -12.03 14.95 10.12
N LYS A 149 -11.74 16.23 10.42
CA LYS A 149 -12.40 17.37 9.78
C LYS A 149 -12.12 17.40 8.28
N PHE A 150 -10.87 17.14 7.86
CA PHE A 150 -10.52 17.11 6.45
C PHE A 150 -11.25 15.99 5.69
N LYS A 151 -11.37 14.80 6.28
CA LYS A 151 -12.18 13.70 5.70
C LYS A 151 -13.67 14.05 5.58
N GLN A 152 -14.21 14.86 6.48
CA GLN A 152 -15.59 15.35 6.36
C GLN A 152 -15.72 16.37 5.22
N LEU A 153 -14.79 17.32 5.13
CA LEU A 153 -14.70 18.27 4.03
C LEU A 153 -14.62 17.55 2.68
N TYR A 154 -13.69 16.61 2.53
CA TYR A 154 -13.47 15.88 1.29
C TYR A 154 -14.74 15.13 0.84
N ARG A 155 -15.44 14.44 1.77
CA ARG A 155 -16.72 13.80 1.47
C ARG A 155 -17.81 14.80 1.07
N SER A 156 -17.87 15.95 1.74
CA SER A 156 -18.80 17.03 1.38
C SER A 156 -18.55 17.54 -0.04
N ARG A 157 -17.27 17.69 -0.43
CA ARG A 157 -16.88 18.12 -1.77
C ARG A 157 -17.25 17.08 -2.83
N MET A 158 -17.02 15.80 -2.55
CA MET A 158 -17.44 14.72 -3.44
C MET A 158 -18.95 14.67 -3.64
N ASN A 159 -19.73 14.88 -2.59
CA ASN A 159 -21.19 14.89 -2.68
C ASN A 159 -21.74 16.06 -3.52
N ALA A 160 -20.96 17.14 -3.67
CA ALA A 160 -21.31 18.29 -4.49
C ALA A 160 -20.98 18.10 -5.98
N ILE A 161 -20.33 17.00 -6.37
CA ILE A 161 -20.04 16.72 -7.77
C ILE A 161 -21.34 16.31 -8.47
N GLU A 162 -21.71 17.07 -9.50
CA GLU A 162 -22.85 16.74 -10.35
C GLU A 162 -22.48 15.60 -11.31
N MET A 163 -23.22 14.49 -11.22
CA MET A 163 -23.02 13.30 -12.03
C MET A 163 -24.35 12.66 -12.38
N SER A 164 -24.45 12.13 -13.60
CA SER A 164 -25.59 11.29 -13.98
C SER A 164 -25.66 10.04 -13.08
N PRO A 165 -26.85 9.43 -12.89
CA PRO A 165 -26.96 8.16 -12.17
C PRO A 165 -26.06 7.04 -12.75
N ALA A 166 -25.91 7.00 -14.08
CA ALA A 166 -25.03 6.04 -14.76
C ALA A 166 -23.55 6.27 -14.40
N THR A 167 -23.11 7.53 -14.39
CA THR A 167 -21.74 7.88 -13.98
C THR A 167 -21.47 7.56 -12.51
N LYS A 168 -22.42 7.86 -11.61
CA LYS A 168 -22.29 7.49 -10.18
C LYS A 168 -22.12 5.99 -10.00
N LYS A 169 -22.84 5.16 -10.78
CA LYS A 169 -22.68 3.71 -10.77
C LYS A 169 -21.27 3.31 -11.20
N LYS A 170 -20.74 3.87 -12.31
CA LYS A 170 -19.37 3.63 -12.75
C LYS A 170 -18.32 4.02 -11.71
N VAL A 171 -18.51 5.15 -11.01
CA VAL A 171 -17.60 5.58 -9.93
C VAL A 171 -17.57 4.56 -8.78
N VAL A 172 -18.72 4.00 -8.40
CA VAL A 172 -18.78 2.96 -7.36
C VAL A 172 -18.10 1.67 -7.82
N GLU A 173 -18.36 1.24 -9.05
CA GLU A 173 -17.70 0.07 -9.65
C GLU A 173 -16.17 0.29 -9.73
N GLU A 174 -15.73 1.48 -10.11
CA GLU A 174 -14.30 1.80 -10.18
C GLU A 174 -13.66 1.89 -8.79
N ALA A 175 -14.39 2.31 -7.76
CA ALA A 175 -13.89 2.27 -6.40
C ALA A 175 -13.56 0.83 -6.00
N GLN A 176 -14.44 -0.13 -6.35
CA GLN A 176 -14.19 -1.56 -6.15
C GLN A 176 -12.97 -2.04 -6.94
N THR A 177 -12.84 -1.65 -8.20
CA THR A 177 -11.65 -1.93 -9.02
C THR A 177 -10.38 -1.41 -8.35
N SER A 178 -10.40 -0.17 -7.85
CA SER A 178 -9.28 0.43 -7.11
C SER A 178 -8.92 -0.39 -5.88
N PHE A 179 -9.89 -0.86 -5.09
CA PHE A 179 -9.64 -1.75 -3.95
C PHE A 179 -8.99 -3.08 -4.40
N LEU A 180 -9.50 -3.70 -5.46
CA LEU A 180 -8.95 -4.97 -5.98
C LEU A 180 -7.51 -4.80 -6.48
N LEU A 181 -7.21 -3.72 -7.22
CA LEU A 181 -5.85 -3.42 -7.67
C LEU A 181 -4.88 -3.24 -6.49
N ASN A 182 -5.33 -2.63 -5.39
CA ASN A 182 -4.52 -2.55 -4.17
C ASN A 182 -4.27 -3.94 -3.57
N ILE A 183 -5.29 -4.80 -3.51
CA ILE A 183 -5.15 -6.18 -3.01
C ILE A 183 -4.14 -6.96 -3.86
N GLU A 184 -4.27 -6.90 -5.19
CA GLU A 184 -3.36 -7.59 -6.12
C GLU A 184 -1.90 -7.16 -5.93
N VAL A 185 -1.65 -5.86 -5.70
CA VAL A 185 -0.30 -5.38 -5.37
C VAL A 185 0.22 -6.04 -4.08
N PHE A 186 -0.58 -6.07 -3.01
CA PHE A 186 -0.14 -6.69 -1.76
C PHE A 186 0.07 -8.21 -1.89
N GLU A 187 -0.78 -8.90 -2.63
CA GLU A 187 -0.65 -10.34 -2.89
C GLU A 187 0.63 -10.64 -3.68
N GLU A 188 0.91 -9.90 -4.75
CA GLU A 188 2.13 -10.04 -5.53
C GLU A 188 3.38 -9.81 -4.67
N LEU A 189 3.39 -8.75 -3.85
CA LEU A 189 4.51 -8.46 -2.96
C LEU A 189 4.74 -9.58 -1.94
N GLN A 190 3.67 -10.15 -1.36
CA GLN A 190 3.76 -11.27 -0.43
C GLN A 190 4.34 -12.53 -1.10
N GLU A 191 3.97 -12.81 -2.36
CA GLU A 191 4.52 -13.93 -3.12
C GLU A 191 6.00 -13.75 -3.44
N LEU A 192 6.41 -12.55 -3.85
CA LEU A 192 7.81 -12.24 -4.14
C LEU A 192 8.70 -12.40 -2.92
N LEU A 193 8.22 -11.96 -1.74
CA LEU A 193 8.94 -12.13 -0.48
C LEU A 193 9.07 -13.60 -0.08
N SER A 194 7.99 -14.39 -0.24
CA SER A 194 8.00 -15.83 0.06
C SER A 194 9.01 -16.60 -0.81
N LYS A 195 9.05 -16.31 -2.11
CA LYS A 195 10.00 -16.93 -3.06
C LYS A 195 11.46 -16.60 -2.71
N ASN A 196 11.72 -15.37 -2.27
CA ASN A 196 13.07 -14.96 -1.87
C ASN A 196 13.54 -15.68 -0.60
N GLN A 197 12.64 -15.97 0.35
CA GLN A 197 12.97 -16.78 1.53
C GLN A 197 13.29 -18.24 1.17
N GLU A 198 12.53 -18.85 0.25
CA GLU A 198 12.79 -20.21 -0.21
C GLU A 198 14.13 -20.32 -0.93
N ASN A 199 14.44 -19.37 -1.82
CA ASN A 199 15.71 -19.34 -2.56
C ASN A 199 16.92 -19.11 -1.63
N GLY A 200 16.79 -18.23 -0.64
CA GLY A 200 17.83 -18.03 0.40
C GLY A 200 18.07 -19.29 1.24
N ASN A 201 17.00 -20.01 1.58
CA ASN A 201 17.09 -21.29 2.29
C ASN A 201 17.69 -22.43 1.44
N ILE A 202 17.44 -22.44 0.12
CA ILE A 202 18.05 -23.42 -0.80
C ILE A 202 19.54 -23.15 -0.98
N SER A 203 19.95 -21.88 -1.13
CA SER A 203 21.36 -21.49 -1.21
C SER A 203 22.11 -21.83 0.09
N GLY A 204 21.53 -21.52 1.27
CA GLY A 204 22.09 -21.90 2.57
C GLY A 204 22.18 -23.42 2.79
N LYS A 205 21.20 -24.19 2.30
CA LYS A 205 21.24 -25.66 2.34
C LYS A 205 22.28 -26.26 1.38
N GLN A 206 22.54 -25.64 0.24
CA GLN A 206 23.62 -26.07 -0.67
C GLN A 206 25.01 -25.74 -0.10
N GLU A 207 25.18 -24.58 0.55
CA GLU A 207 26.41 -24.18 1.23
C GLU A 207 26.72 -25.12 2.42
N LEU A 208 25.70 -25.47 3.21
CA LEU A 208 25.80 -26.44 4.31
C LEU A 208 26.06 -27.86 3.80
N ARG A 209 25.50 -28.27 2.65
CA ARG A 209 25.82 -29.56 2.01
C ARG A 209 27.25 -29.62 1.47
N LYS A 210 27.82 -28.50 0.98
CA LYS A 210 29.23 -28.42 0.59
C LYS A 210 30.18 -28.48 1.79
N ARG A 211 29.77 -27.98 2.96
CA ARG A 211 30.54 -28.08 4.22
C ARG A 211 30.37 -29.42 4.97
N ALA A 212 29.24 -30.10 4.79
CA ALA A 212 28.96 -31.41 5.41
C ALA A 212 29.61 -32.62 4.70
N GLY A 213 30.53 -32.38 3.74
CA GLY A 213 31.40 -33.41 3.15
C GLY A 213 32.51 -33.91 4.09
N HIS A 214 32.52 -33.47 5.35
CA HIS A 214 33.36 -34.04 6.40
C HIS A 214 32.54 -34.23 7.69
N THR A 215 32.24 -35.52 7.95
CA THR A 215 32.00 -36.13 9.26
C THR A 215 30.66 -35.87 9.96
N GLY A 216 29.92 -36.97 10.20
CA GLY A 216 29.22 -37.19 11.48
C GLY A 216 27.70 -37.02 11.52
N GLN A 217 27.01 -38.14 11.76
CA GLN A 217 25.57 -38.29 12.03
C GLN A 217 25.04 -37.40 13.18
N GLY A 218 23.80 -36.88 13.06
CA GLY A 218 23.05 -36.41 14.23
C GLY A 218 21.77 -35.60 13.99
N LYS A 219 20.62 -36.29 14.04
CA LYS A 219 19.23 -35.86 14.36
C LYS A 219 18.59 -34.65 13.63
N LEU A 220 17.66 -34.99 12.74
CA LEU A 220 16.66 -34.14 12.12
C LEU A 220 15.57 -33.74 13.15
N LEU A 221 15.56 -32.49 13.64
CA LEU A 221 14.41 -31.95 14.37
C LEU A 221 13.29 -31.59 13.39
N LYS A 222 12.17 -32.31 13.48
CA LYS A 222 10.92 -31.96 12.80
C LYS A 222 10.28 -30.75 13.50
N THR A 223 10.42 -29.56 12.95
CA THR A 223 9.55 -28.42 13.28
C THR A 223 8.34 -28.45 12.35
N SER A 224 7.37 -29.29 12.69
CA SER A 224 5.99 -29.15 12.24
C SER A 224 5.19 -28.56 13.39
N THR A 225 4.22 -27.72 13.04
CA THR A 225 3.08 -27.28 13.87
C THR A 225 3.25 -25.99 14.67
N LEU A 226 3.39 -24.84 14.00
CA LEU A 226 2.86 -23.54 14.50
C LEU A 226 2.59 -22.59 13.33
N LEU A 227 1.64 -22.95 12.46
CA LEU A 227 0.98 -22.01 11.55
C LEU A 227 -0.51 -22.38 11.52
N GLN A 228 -1.24 -21.96 12.55
CA GLN A 228 -2.68 -21.82 12.45
C GLN A 228 -2.98 -20.32 12.34
N PRO A 229 -3.53 -19.82 11.23
CA PRO A 229 -4.01 -18.47 11.17
C PRO A 229 -5.25 -18.35 12.05
N LEU A 230 -5.14 -17.61 13.15
CA LEU A 230 -6.30 -17.03 13.83
C LEU A 230 -6.86 -15.93 12.93
N PHE A 231 -7.64 -16.35 11.95
CA PHE A 231 -8.82 -15.73 11.34
C PHE A 231 -9.07 -16.51 10.05
N PRO A 232 -10.29 -17.04 9.81
CA PRO A 232 -10.57 -17.76 8.58
C PRO A 232 -10.35 -16.80 7.41
N LEU A 233 -9.55 -17.23 6.43
CA LEU A 233 -9.67 -16.72 5.06
C LEU A 233 -11.14 -16.87 4.68
N SER A 234 -11.92 -15.80 4.82
CA SER A 234 -13.21 -15.72 4.16
C SER A 234 -12.94 -15.43 2.70
N THR A 235 -12.56 -16.49 1.98
CA THR A 235 -12.94 -16.67 0.59
C THR A 235 -14.47 -16.77 0.53
N LYS A 236 -15.13 -15.61 0.69
CA LYS A 236 -16.53 -15.31 0.32
C LYS A 236 -16.82 -13.85 0.68
N LEU A 237 -16.21 -12.92 -0.06
CA LEU A 237 -17.00 -11.79 -0.54
C LEU A 237 -18.01 -12.35 -1.55
N SER A 238 -19.03 -13.01 -1.02
CA SER A 238 -20.16 -13.49 -1.79
C SER A 238 -20.81 -12.26 -2.44
N ARG A 239 -20.96 -12.28 -3.76
CA ARG A 239 -21.75 -11.31 -4.54
C ARG A 239 -23.21 -11.13 -4.03
N ARG A 240 -23.64 -11.89 -2.99
CA ARG A 240 -25.01 -11.88 -2.44
C ARG A 240 -25.31 -10.85 -1.35
N SER A 241 -24.35 -10.14 -0.75
CA SER A 241 -24.69 -9.13 0.28
C SER A 241 -24.99 -7.72 -0.26
N TRP A 242 -24.95 -7.52 -1.57
CA TRP A 242 -24.95 -6.19 -2.20
C TRP A 242 -26.30 -5.84 -2.86
N SER A 243 -27.38 -6.54 -2.48
CA SER A 243 -28.75 -6.36 -3.02
C SER A 243 -29.71 -5.66 -2.06
N THR A 244 -29.28 -5.22 -0.88
CA THR A 244 -30.13 -4.50 0.07
C THR A 244 -29.70 -3.03 0.13
N GLY A 245 -30.68 -2.12 0.08
CA GLY A 245 -30.53 -0.66 0.02
C GLY A 245 -29.87 0.00 1.25
N ILE A 246 -28.74 -0.54 1.69
CA ILE A 246 -27.81 0.11 2.63
C ILE A 246 -27.15 1.26 1.85
N PRO A 247 -27.04 2.48 2.41
CA PRO A 247 -26.36 3.58 1.74
C PRO A 247 -24.97 3.13 1.32
N THR A 248 -24.66 3.18 0.02
CA THR A 248 -23.40 2.70 -0.58
C THR A 248 -22.14 3.26 0.11
N TRP A 249 -22.24 4.45 0.69
CA TRP A 249 -21.21 5.07 1.52
C TRP A 249 -20.88 4.32 2.83
N TRP A 250 -21.82 3.56 3.40
CA TRP A 250 -21.61 2.78 4.61
C TRP A 250 -20.72 1.56 4.35
N VAL A 251 -20.85 0.93 3.18
CA VAL A 251 -19.97 -0.17 2.76
C VAL A 251 -18.54 0.33 2.57
N ILE A 252 -18.38 1.46 1.88
CA ILE A 252 -17.08 2.09 1.68
C ILE A 252 -16.44 2.57 3.01
N LYS A 253 -17.24 3.01 3.98
CA LYS A 253 -16.75 3.39 5.33
C LYS A 253 -16.16 2.19 6.09
N ASN A 254 -16.75 1.00 5.94
CA ASN A 254 -16.22 -0.23 6.56
C ASN A 254 -15.02 -0.78 5.77
N GLU A 255 -14.96 -0.61 4.45
CA GLU A 255 -13.85 -1.10 3.61
C GLU A 255 -12.60 -0.19 3.61
N CYS A 256 -12.73 1.13 3.83
CA CYS A 256 -11.57 1.99 4.13
C CYS A 256 -10.84 1.55 5.42
N SER A 257 -11.57 0.98 6.39
CA SER A 257 -10.96 0.36 7.57
C SER A 257 -10.19 -0.91 7.20
N LEU A 258 -10.61 -1.63 6.14
CA LEU A 258 -9.91 -2.80 5.60
C LEU A 258 -8.60 -2.42 4.90
N LEU A 259 -8.48 -1.30 4.20
CA LEU A 259 -7.19 -0.84 3.65
C LEU A 259 -6.19 -0.47 4.75
N SER A 260 -6.66 0.21 5.80
CA SER A 260 -5.82 0.41 6.99
C SER A 260 -5.47 -0.93 7.64
N LEU A 261 -6.38 -1.90 7.69
CA LEU A 261 -6.11 -3.24 8.20
C LEU A 261 -5.19 -4.06 7.27
N SER A 262 -5.20 -3.86 5.95
CA SER A 262 -4.30 -4.54 5.01
C SER A 262 -2.89 -3.97 5.11
N LEU A 263 -2.75 -2.64 5.23
CA LEU A 263 -1.47 -2.00 5.55
C LEU A 263 -1.00 -2.37 6.96
N ILE A 264 -1.91 -2.46 7.94
CA ILE A 264 -1.59 -2.92 9.31
C ILE A 264 -1.19 -4.39 9.26
N CYS A 265 -1.91 -5.26 8.55
CA CYS A 265 -1.60 -6.68 8.40
C CYS A 265 -0.31 -6.89 7.62
N ALA A 266 0.00 -6.08 6.62
CA ALA A 266 1.29 -6.10 5.93
C ALA A 266 2.42 -5.66 6.88
N ALA A 267 2.23 -4.54 7.59
CA ALA A 267 3.19 -4.08 8.60
C ALA A 267 3.35 -5.10 9.76
N TYR A 268 2.28 -5.78 10.16
CA TYR A 268 2.24 -6.72 11.28
C TYR A 268 2.76 -8.11 10.87
N LYS A 269 2.44 -8.61 9.67
CA LYS A 269 3.06 -9.82 9.09
C LYS A 269 4.52 -9.60 8.76
N CYS A 270 4.94 -8.38 8.42
CA CYS A 270 6.35 -8.06 8.31
C CYS A 270 7.00 -7.87 9.71
N SER A 271 6.24 -7.70 10.80
CA SER A 271 6.77 -7.58 12.17
C SER A 271 6.82 -8.89 12.99
N ILE A 272 6.38 -10.02 12.42
CA ILE A 272 6.38 -11.37 13.04
C ILE A 272 7.17 -12.31 12.14
#